data_AF-A0A1F6TQE4-F1
#
_entry.id   AF-A0A1F6TQE4-F1
#
_cell.length_a   1.000
_cell.length_b   1.000
_cell.length_c   1.000
_cell.angle_alpha   90.00
_cell.angle_beta   90.00
_cell.angle_gamma   90.00
#
_symmetry.space_group_name_H-M   'P 1'
#
loop_
_entity.id
_entity.type
_entity.pdbx_description
1 polymer ?
#
loop_
_entity_poly.entity_id
_entity_poly.type
_entity_poly.pdbx_seq_one_letter_code
_entity_poly.pdbx_strand_id
1 'polypeptide(L)'
;MLGGAAPAGAAVPVLLVLEHAEAGKPVGVNVEAVAGVFLSPERGKPQDKWIVRPGHGIRSENRPGDRLVALYRGTGAAGAERVLLAIIHIRYFTDKTAAAWMPRFMLVEEPLVARTKDGWKPFTALRGAPSLIVLSGGVLPNAEGFYPALELGFSVDKMQIDSWAVQ
;
A
#
# COMPACT_ATOMS: atom_id res chain seq x y z
N MET A 1 32.86 35.94 -8.41
CA MET A 1 31.88 34.97 -8.95
C MET A 1 31.43 34.09 -7.80
N LEU A 2 30.17 34.22 -7.37
CA LEU A 2 29.60 33.39 -6.30
C LEU A 2 29.16 32.06 -6.92
N GLY A 3 29.91 30.99 -6.66
CA GLY A 3 29.53 29.63 -7.01
C GLY A 3 28.40 29.18 -6.08
N GLY A 4 27.16 29.23 -6.57
CA GLY A 4 26.02 28.64 -5.89
C GLY A 4 26.16 27.12 -5.91
N ALA A 5 26.39 26.52 -4.74
CA ALA A 5 26.27 25.09 -4.57
C ALA A 5 24.81 24.69 -4.87
N ALA A 6 24.61 23.79 -5.82
CA ALA A 6 23.31 23.18 -6.07
C ALA A 6 22.83 22.45 -4.81
N PRO A 7 21.57 22.61 -4.38
CA PRO A 7 21.06 21.88 -3.23
C PRO A 7 21.10 20.39 -3.51
N ALA A 8 21.64 19.61 -2.56
CA ALA A 8 21.56 18.15 -2.57
C ALA A 8 20.09 17.73 -2.74
N GLY A 9 19.80 16.92 -3.76
CA GLY A 9 18.44 16.52 -4.10
C GLY A 9 17.72 15.91 -2.89
N ALA A 10 16.57 16.49 -2.53
CA ALA A 10 15.76 15.98 -1.44
C ALA A 10 15.37 14.52 -1.73
N ALA A 11 15.67 13.61 -0.80
CA ALA A 11 15.27 12.21 -0.93
C ALA A 11 13.76 12.10 -1.08
N VAL A 12 13.30 11.24 -1.99
CA VAL A 12 11.87 11.02 -2.22
C VAL A 12 11.23 10.45 -0.94
N PRO A 13 10.12 11.03 -0.44
CA PRO A 13 9.49 10.53 0.76
C PRO A 13 8.86 9.16 0.52
N VAL A 14 8.96 8.27 1.51
CA VAL A 14 8.28 6.97 1.51
C VAL A 14 6.85 7.18 2.01
N LEU A 15 5.85 6.75 1.25
CA LEU A 15 4.43 6.84 1.64
C LEU A 15 4.09 5.79 2.70
N LEU A 16 4.46 4.55 2.41
CA LEU A 16 4.21 3.40 3.28
C LEU A 16 5.33 2.37 3.13
N VAL A 17 5.44 1.50 4.13
CA VAL A 17 6.29 0.32 4.10
C VAL A 17 5.38 -0.90 4.09
N LEU A 18 5.55 -1.77 3.10
CA LEU A 18 4.94 -3.10 3.07
C LEU A 18 5.88 -4.06 3.80
N GLU A 19 5.48 -4.49 4.99
CA GLU A 19 6.26 -5.39 5.83
C GLU A 19 5.66 -6.80 5.83
N HIS A 20 6.51 -7.82 5.79
CA HIS A 20 6.13 -9.21 6.09
C HIS A 20 7.19 -9.84 7.00
N ALA A 21 6.93 -11.07 7.46
CA ALA A 21 7.91 -11.83 8.23
C ALA A 21 8.63 -12.85 7.33
N GLU A 22 9.96 -12.87 7.39
CA GLU A 22 10.78 -13.91 6.79
C GLU A 22 11.67 -14.54 7.87
N ALA A 23 11.54 -15.86 8.07
CA ALA A 23 12.20 -16.58 9.16
C ALA A 23 12.04 -15.89 10.55
N GLY A 24 10.85 -15.33 10.80
CA GLY A 24 10.52 -14.62 12.04
C GLY A 24 11.08 -13.20 12.16
N LYS A 25 11.77 -12.67 11.14
CA LYS A 25 12.29 -11.29 11.12
C LYS A 25 11.44 -10.42 10.19
N PRO A 26 11.19 -9.14 10.55
CA PRO A 26 10.48 -8.22 9.67
C PRO A 26 11.34 -7.87 8.45
N VAL A 27 10.74 -7.96 7.27
CA VAL A 27 11.30 -7.51 5.99
C VAL A 27 10.37 -6.45 5.44
N GLY A 28 10.90 -5.26 5.19
CA GLY A 28 10.15 -4.08 4.75
C GLY A 28 10.50 -3.66 3.33
N VAL A 29 9.47 -3.35 2.54
CA VAL A 29 9.58 -2.80 1.19
C VAL A 29 9.01 -1.38 1.19
N ASN A 30 9.84 -0.42 0.79
CA ASN A 30 9.41 0.98 0.70
C ASN A 30 8.56 1.22 -0.55
N VAL A 31 7.43 1.90 -0.36
CA VAL A 31 6.63 2.46 -1.45
C VAL A 31 6.81 3.97 -1.44
N GLU A 32 7.55 4.47 -2.43
CA GLU A 32 7.90 5.89 -2.55
C GLU A 32 6.73 6.75 -3.07
N ALA A 33 6.76 8.05 -2.79
CA ALA A 33 5.77 9.03 -3.22
C ALA A 33 5.89 9.44 -4.70
N VAL A 34 6.37 8.54 -5.55
CA VAL A 34 6.48 8.76 -7.00
C VAL A 34 5.24 8.16 -7.67
N ALA A 35 4.48 8.97 -8.39
CA ALA A 35 3.36 8.48 -9.18
C ALA A 35 3.85 7.54 -10.28
N GLY A 36 3.14 6.44 -10.50
CA GLY A 36 3.51 5.46 -11.51
C GLY A 36 3.25 4.02 -11.06
N VAL A 37 3.82 3.10 -11.82
CA VAL A 37 3.63 1.66 -11.65
C VAL A 37 4.98 1.02 -11.37
N PHE A 38 5.06 0.22 -10.32
CA PHE A 38 6.32 -0.33 -9.82
C PHE A 38 6.20 -1.82 -9.58
N LEU A 39 7.31 -2.53 -9.78
CA LEU A 39 7.41 -3.95 -9.47
C LEU A 39 7.90 -4.14 -8.05
N SER A 40 7.30 -5.11 -7.36
CA SER A 40 7.74 -5.51 -6.04
C SER A 40 9.10 -6.22 -6.12
N PRO A 41 10.06 -5.90 -5.23
CA PRO A 41 11.24 -6.73 -5.03
C PRO A 41 10.84 -8.12 -4.49
N GLU A 42 9.69 -8.23 -3.83
CA GLU A 42 9.12 -9.46 -3.30
C GLU A 42 8.15 -10.15 -4.28
N ARG A 43 8.19 -9.79 -5.57
CA ARG A 43 7.36 -10.45 -6.59
C ARG A 43 7.60 -11.97 -6.61
N GLY A 44 6.54 -12.73 -6.84
CA GLY A 44 6.59 -14.19 -6.85
C GLY A 44 6.69 -14.83 -5.46
N LYS A 45 6.71 -14.03 -4.38
CA LYS A 45 6.86 -14.53 -3.01
C LYS A 45 5.54 -14.36 -2.24
N PRO A 46 4.70 -15.40 -2.16
CA PRO A 46 3.46 -15.36 -1.39
C PRO A 46 3.75 -15.30 0.12
N GLN A 47 3.08 -14.40 0.83
CA GLN A 47 3.21 -14.20 2.27
C GLN A 47 1.90 -14.52 2.98
N ASP A 48 1.96 -15.04 4.21
CA ASP A 48 0.74 -15.29 4.99
C ASP A 48 0.02 -13.98 5.33
N LYS A 49 0.81 -12.90 5.54
CA LYS A 49 0.32 -11.58 5.91
C LYS A 49 1.28 -10.49 5.47
N TRP A 50 0.73 -9.35 5.09
CA TRP A 50 1.42 -8.09 4.89
C TRP A 50 0.96 -7.07 5.93
N ILE A 51 1.88 -6.22 6.40
CA ILE A 51 1.59 -5.11 7.31
C ILE A 51 1.94 -3.82 6.57
N VAL A 52 0.96 -2.95 6.40
CA VAL A 52 1.12 -1.60 5.89
C VAL A 52 1.50 -0.70 7.05
N ARG A 53 2.74 -0.20 7.04
CA ARG A 53 3.28 0.71 8.05
C ARG A 53 3.47 2.13 7.52
N PRO A 54 3.45 3.15 8.39
CA PRO A 54 3.77 4.52 7.99
C PRO A 54 5.19 4.59 7.44
N GLY A 55 5.35 5.28 6.30
CA GLY A 55 6.64 5.67 5.78
C GLY A 55 7.20 6.91 6.51
N HIS A 56 7.78 7.83 5.74
CA HIS A 56 8.37 9.05 6.29
C HIS A 56 7.31 10.08 6.67
N GLY A 57 7.50 10.72 7.83
CA GLY A 57 6.81 11.94 8.20
C GLY A 57 7.29 13.12 7.37
N ILE A 58 6.38 13.98 6.93
CA ILE A 58 6.70 15.14 6.09
C ILE A 58 6.61 16.41 6.93
N ARG A 59 7.71 17.18 6.98
CA ARG A 59 7.71 18.52 7.57
C ARG A 59 7.25 19.51 6.50
N SER A 60 6.08 20.10 6.73
CA SER A 60 5.46 21.06 5.81
C SER A 60 4.48 21.92 6.59
N GLU A 61 4.36 23.19 6.22
CA GLU A 61 3.34 24.09 6.77
C GLU A 61 1.92 23.62 6.40
N ASN A 62 1.76 23.11 5.18
CA ASN A 62 0.50 22.61 4.65
C ASN A 62 0.46 21.08 4.71
N ARG A 63 -0.74 20.53 4.91
CA ARG A 63 -0.98 19.09 4.84
C ARG A 63 -0.59 18.57 3.44
N PRO A 64 0.27 17.55 3.33
CA PRO A 64 0.53 16.90 2.06
C PRO A 64 -0.77 16.35 1.45
N GLY A 65 -0.87 16.39 0.11
CA GLY A 65 -2.02 15.85 -0.60
C GLY A 65 -2.22 14.36 -0.35
N ASP A 66 -3.47 13.91 -0.44
CA ASP A 66 -3.81 12.49 -0.33
C ASP A 66 -3.15 11.69 -1.46
N ARG A 67 -2.96 10.38 -1.22
CA ARG A 67 -2.41 9.43 -2.19
C ARG A 67 -3.22 8.16 -2.22
N LEU A 68 -3.25 7.50 -3.38
CA LEU A 68 -3.80 6.16 -3.52
C LEU A 68 -2.68 5.20 -3.90
N VAL A 69 -2.65 4.04 -3.23
CA VAL A 69 -1.75 2.94 -3.59
C VAL A 69 -2.60 1.71 -3.89
N ALA A 70 -2.62 1.29 -5.16
CA ALA A 70 -3.27 0.07 -5.59
C ALA A 70 -2.25 -1.08 -5.60
N LEU A 71 -2.56 -2.18 -4.91
CA LEU A 71 -1.72 -3.37 -4.79
C LEU A 71 -2.22 -4.46 -5.73
N TYR A 72 -1.32 -5.13 -6.44
CA TYR A 72 -1.68 -6.14 -7.45
C TYR A 72 -0.92 -7.44 -7.28
N ARG A 73 -1.59 -8.53 -7.65
CA ARG A 73 -0.95 -9.79 -8.04
C ARG A 73 -0.78 -9.81 -9.56
N GLY A 74 0.36 -10.29 -10.02
CA GLY A 74 0.81 -10.19 -11.40
C GLY A 74 1.51 -8.86 -11.70
N THR A 75 2.33 -8.86 -12.74
CA THR A 75 3.17 -7.72 -13.13
C THR A 75 2.61 -6.95 -14.33
N GLY A 76 1.59 -7.46 -15.02
CA GLY A 76 1.13 -6.89 -16.29
C GLY A 76 2.10 -7.12 -17.46
N ALA A 77 3.21 -7.84 -17.25
CA ALA A 77 4.20 -8.10 -18.29
C ALA A 77 3.67 -9.12 -19.31
N ALA A 78 4.07 -8.97 -20.58
CA ALA A 78 3.75 -9.90 -21.66
C ALA A 78 2.25 -10.24 -21.83
N GLY A 79 1.36 -9.28 -21.51
CA GLY A 79 -0.09 -9.47 -21.64
C GLY A 79 -0.74 -10.25 -20.50
N ALA A 80 -0.01 -10.58 -19.43
CA ALA A 80 -0.59 -11.18 -18.23
C ALA A 80 -1.49 -10.18 -17.50
N GLU A 81 -2.67 -10.63 -17.05
CA GLU A 81 -3.61 -9.79 -16.31
C GLU A 81 -3.08 -9.45 -14.91
N ARG A 82 -3.28 -8.21 -14.46
CA ARG A 82 -3.08 -7.82 -13.06
C ARG A 82 -4.38 -8.00 -12.32
N VAL A 83 -4.32 -8.70 -11.20
CA VAL A 83 -5.45 -8.84 -10.29
C VAL A 83 -5.28 -7.82 -9.17
N LEU A 84 -6.20 -6.86 -9.09
CA LEU A 84 -6.24 -5.91 -7.96
C LEU A 84 -6.49 -6.68 -6.67
N LEU A 85 -5.69 -6.38 -5.64
CA LEU A 85 -5.81 -6.98 -4.32
C LEU A 85 -6.47 -6.03 -3.33
N ALA A 86 -6.02 -4.77 -3.33
CA ALA A 86 -6.45 -3.74 -2.40
C ALA A 86 -6.11 -2.36 -2.97
N ILE A 87 -6.87 -1.35 -2.58
CA ILE A 87 -6.52 0.05 -2.74
C ILE A 87 -6.40 0.67 -1.35
N ILE A 88 -5.27 1.32 -1.08
CA ILE A 88 -5.00 1.98 0.18
C ILE A 88 -5.07 3.48 -0.06
N HIS A 89 -6.00 4.15 0.63
CA HIS A 89 -6.07 5.59 0.71
C HIS A 89 -5.18 6.09 1.84
N ILE A 90 -4.22 6.93 1.48
CA ILE A 90 -3.26 7.54 2.38
C ILE A 90 -3.63 9.00 2.57
N ARG A 91 -3.83 9.39 3.84
CA ARG A 91 -4.00 10.78 4.24
C ARG A 91 -3.03 11.10 5.37
N TYR A 92 -2.55 12.33 5.37
CA TYR A 92 -1.59 12.80 6.36
C TYR A 92 -2.27 13.50 7.52
N PHE A 93 -1.89 13.13 8.74
CA PHE A 93 -2.37 13.73 9.97
C PHE A 93 -1.21 14.29 10.79
N THR A 94 -1.44 15.37 11.51
CA THR A 94 -0.39 15.96 12.34
C THR A 94 -0.06 15.02 13.49
N ASP A 95 1.22 14.68 13.61
CA ASP A 95 1.76 14.09 14.83
C ASP A 95 2.46 15.19 15.61
N LYS A 96 1.83 15.59 16.73
CA LYS A 96 2.35 16.65 17.61
C LYS A 96 3.69 16.29 18.24
N THR A 97 4.00 14.99 18.36
CA THR A 97 5.27 14.54 18.95
C THR A 97 6.42 14.63 17.96
N ALA A 98 6.15 14.32 16.69
CA ALA A 98 7.15 14.36 15.62
C ALA A 98 7.26 15.73 14.93
N ALA A 99 6.35 16.66 15.23
CA ALA A 99 6.17 17.93 14.52
C ALA A 99 6.13 17.74 12.99
N ALA A 100 5.46 16.67 12.55
CA ALA A 100 5.41 16.24 11.16
C ALA A 100 4.04 15.70 10.79
N TRP A 101 3.75 15.73 9.49
CA TRP A 101 2.60 15.08 8.89
C TRP A 101 2.89 13.60 8.70
N MET A 102 2.17 12.74 9.41
CA MET A 102 2.34 11.29 9.37
C MET A 102 1.26 10.64 8.50
N PRO A 103 1.62 9.68 7.62
CA PRO A 103 0.65 8.96 6.82
C PRO A 103 -0.21 8.05 7.71
N ARG A 104 -1.51 8.03 7.42
CA ARG A 104 -2.51 7.10 7.97
C ARG A 104 -3.27 6.48 6.80
N PHE A 105 -3.89 5.34 7.04
CA PHE A 105 -4.37 4.44 5.99
C PHE A 105 -5.84 4.12 6.15
N MET A 106 -6.58 4.16 5.06
CA MET A 106 -7.91 3.60 4.96
C MET A 106 -7.91 2.63 3.79
N LEU A 107 -8.49 1.45 3.97
CA LEU A 107 -8.73 0.54 2.86
C LEU A 107 -9.92 1.07 2.07
N VAL A 108 -9.77 1.25 0.76
CA VAL A 108 -10.90 1.51 -0.12
C VAL A 108 -11.53 0.16 -0.46
N GLU A 109 -12.70 -0.10 0.09
CA GLU A 109 -13.48 -1.31 -0.20
C GLU A 109 -14.14 -1.17 -1.58
N GLU A 110 -13.37 -1.44 -2.64
CA GLU A 110 -13.96 -1.66 -3.95
C GLU A 110 -14.31 -3.15 -4.10
N PRO A 111 -15.54 -3.49 -4.55
CA PRO A 111 -15.87 -4.87 -4.84
C PRO A 111 -14.92 -5.38 -5.94
N LEU A 112 -14.05 -6.31 -5.58
CA LEU A 112 -13.19 -6.99 -6.56
C LEU A 112 -14.10 -7.63 -7.61
N VAL A 113 -14.02 -7.18 -8.85
CA VAL A 113 -14.75 -7.75 -9.98
C VAL A 113 -13.75 -8.28 -11.00
N ALA A 114 -13.98 -9.48 -11.51
CA ALA A 114 -13.22 -10.06 -12.61
C ALA A 114 -14.10 -10.13 -13.85
N ARG A 115 -13.50 -9.88 -15.02
CA ARG A 115 -14.20 -10.05 -16.28
C ARG A 115 -14.19 -11.53 -16.66
N THR A 116 -15.39 -12.09 -16.77
CA THR A 116 -15.59 -13.46 -17.25
C THR A 116 -16.22 -13.45 -18.64
N LYS A 117 -16.32 -14.63 -19.25
CA LYS A 117 -17.10 -14.82 -20.49
C LYS A 117 -18.56 -14.36 -20.37
N ASP A 118 -19.10 -14.31 -19.15
CA ASP A 118 -20.48 -13.89 -18.85
C ASP A 118 -20.57 -12.44 -18.32
N GLY A 119 -19.50 -11.65 -18.43
CA GLY A 119 -19.44 -10.26 -17.95
C GLY A 119 -18.64 -10.06 -16.67
N TRP A 120 -18.74 -8.87 -16.08
CA TRP A 120 -18.10 -8.52 -14.81
C TRP A 120 -18.79 -9.24 -13.66
N LYS A 121 -18.06 -10.07 -12.93
CA LYS A 121 -18.59 -10.80 -11.78
C LYS A 121 -17.74 -10.51 -10.54
N PRO A 122 -18.35 -10.33 -9.36
CA PRO A 122 -17.59 -10.23 -8.11
C PRO A 122 -16.67 -11.44 -7.94
N PHE A 123 -15.42 -11.19 -7.55
CA PHE A 123 -14.38 -12.19 -7.39
C PHE A 123 -14.77 -13.24 -6.34
N THR A 124 -15.49 -12.82 -5.30
CA THR A 124 -16.08 -13.69 -4.26
C THR A 124 -17.05 -14.71 -4.84
N ALA A 125 -17.82 -14.36 -5.87
CA ALA A 125 -18.83 -15.22 -6.48
C ALA A 125 -18.26 -16.26 -7.45
N LEU A 126 -17.00 -16.12 -7.88
CA LEU A 126 -16.44 -16.95 -8.94
C LEU A 126 -15.83 -18.27 -8.47
N ARG A 127 -15.40 -18.42 -7.19
CA ARG A 127 -14.71 -19.64 -6.72
C ARG A 127 -14.79 -19.98 -5.21
N GLY A 128 -15.57 -19.30 -4.36
CA GLY A 128 -15.34 -19.39 -2.91
C GLY A 128 -13.96 -18.82 -2.55
N ALA A 129 -13.57 -17.76 -3.26
CA ALA A 129 -12.24 -17.16 -3.23
C ALA A 129 -11.94 -16.58 -1.83
N PRO A 130 -10.66 -16.63 -1.39
CA PRO A 130 -10.27 -16.02 -0.12
C PRO A 130 -10.69 -14.55 -0.11
N SER A 131 -11.48 -14.16 0.89
CA SER A 131 -11.73 -12.74 1.15
C SER A 131 -10.45 -12.12 1.69
N LEU A 132 -10.09 -10.94 1.19
CA LEU A 132 -9.10 -10.10 1.85
C LEU A 132 -9.60 -9.84 3.26
N ILE A 133 -8.87 -10.34 4.25
CA ILE A 133 -9.06 -9.98 5.64
C ILE A 133 -8.16 -8.77 5.89
N VAL A 134 -8.78 -7.72 6.42
CA VAL A 134 -8.04 -6.60 6.97
C VAL A 134 -8.15 -6.65 8.48
N LEU A 135 -7.01 -6.87 9.15
CA LEU A 135 -6.91 -6.77 10.59
C LEU A 135 -6.23 -5.43 10.89
N SER A 136 -6.96 -4.48 11.46
CA SER A 136 -6.34 -3.28 12.00
C SER A 136 -5.61 -3.68 13.29
N GLY A 137 -4.27 -3.71 13.26
CA GLY A 137 -3.44 -4.18 14.37
C GLY A 137 -3.67 -3.41 15.67
N GLY A 138 -4.64 -3.85 16.48
CA GLY A 138 -4.96 -3.40 17.84
C GLY A 138 -5.41 -1.94 18.01
N VAL A 139 -5.05 -1.04 17.11
CA VAL A 139 -5.27 0.40 17.24
C VAL A 139 -6.48 0.84 16.42
N LEU A 140 -7.40 1.53 17.09
CA LEU A 140 -8.62 2.07 16.49
C LEU A 140 -8.30 3.13 15.42
N PRO A 141 -9.17 3.29 14.41
CA PRO A 141 -9.03 4.38 13.45
C PRO A 141 -9.28 5.72 14.15
N ASN A 142 -8.84 6.81 13.51
CA ASN A 142 -9.27 8.15 13.91
C ASN A 142 -10.75 8.40 13.53
N ALA A 143 -11.27 9.59 13.87
CA ALA A 143 -12.65 9.97 13.57
C ALA A 143 -12.99 10.00 12.07
N GLU A 144 -11.98 10.02 11.18
CA GLU A 144 -12.14 9.98 9.72
C GLU A 144 -12.01 8.56 9.14
N GLY A 145 -11.84 7.53 9.97
CA GLY A 145 -11.71 6.14 9.52
C GLY A 145 -10.30 5.72 9.11
N PHE A 146 -9.28 6.54 9.36
CA PHE A 146 -7.88 6.22 9.02
C PHE A 146 -7.13 5.57 10.18
N TYR A 147 -6.50 4.44 9.89
CA TYR A 147 -5.69 3.63 10.79
C TYR A 147 -4.21 4.01 10.73
N PRO A 148 -3.45 3.86 11.82
CA PRO A 148 -1.98 4.05 11.79
C PRO A 148 -1.24 2.94 11.04
N ALA A 149 -1.84 1.76 10.93
CA ALA A 149 -1.33 0.61 10.19
C ALA A 149 -2.50 -0.28 9.75
N LEU A 150 -2.31 -1.03 8.68
CA LEU A 150 -3.24 -2.07 8.23
C LEU A 150 -2.51 -3.40 8.20
N GLU A 151 -3.17 -4.49 8.56
CA GLU A 151 -2.68 -5.82 8.22
C GLU A 151 -3.58 -6.43 7.15
N LEU A 152 -2.97 -6.98 6.11
CA LEU A 152 -3.62 -7.54 4.94
C LEU A 152 -3.26 -9.02 4.86
N GLY A 153 -4.27 -9.87 4.72
CA GLY A 153 -4.06 -11.31 4.51
C GLY A 153 -5.28 -11.94 3.85
N PHE A 154 -5.14 -13.17 3.37
CA PHE A 154 -6.29 -13.94 2.90
C PHE A 154 -6.72 -14.94 3.96
N SER A 155 -8.02 -15.27 3.99
CA SER A 155 -8.58 -16.19 4.98
C SER A 155 -8.10 -17.64 4.83
N VAL A 156 -7.78 -18.07 3.62
CA VAL A 156 -7.47 -19.48 3.28
C VAL A 156 -6.25 -19.66 2.38
N ASP A 157 -5.58 -18.58 1.97
CA ASP A 157 -4.40 -18.65 1.10
C ASP A 157 -3.36 -17.61 1.50
N LYS A 158 -2.18 -17.66 0.87
CA LYS A 158 -1.15 -16.64 1.02
C LYS A 158 -1.39 -15.49 0.06
N MET A 159 -1.09 -14.28 0.52
CA MET A 159 -1.18 -13.05 -0.26
C MET A 159 0.16 -12.75 -0.94
N GLN A 160 0.13 -12.63 -2.26
CA GLN A 160 1.29 -12.28 -3.08
C GLN A 160 1.10 -10.88 -3.67
N ILE A 161 2.04 -9.97 -3.40
CA ILE A 161 2.08 -8.61 -3.97
C ILE A 161 3.24 -8.52 -4.96
N ASP A 162 2.92 -8.45 -6.25
CA ASP A 162 3.90 -8.45 -7.33
C ASP A 162 4.19 -7.06 -7.88
N SER A 163 3.22 -6.16 -7.79
CA SER A 163 3.34 -4.79 -8.26
C SER A 163 2.39 -3.86 -7.52
N TRP A 164 2.65 -2.55 -7.61
CA TRP A 164 1.74 -1.52 -7.13
C TRP A 164 1.69 -0.32 -8.07
N ALA A 165 0.64 0.47 -7.95
CA ALA A 165 0.50 1.76 -8.61
C ALA A 165 0.26 2.86 -7.59
N VAL A 166 0.96 3.98 -7.74
CA VAL A 166 0.85 5.19 -6.91
C VAL A 166 0.20 6.29 -7.73
N GLN A 167 -0.81 6.94 -7.15
CA GLN A 167 -1.54 8.08 -7.71
C GLN A 167 -1.49 9.27 -6.74
#